data_AF-A0A0N4XPA5-F1
#
_entry.id   AF-A0A0N4XPA5-F1
#
_cell.length_a   1.000
_cell.length_b   1.000
_cell.length_c   1.000
_cell.angle_alpha   90.00
_cell.angle_beta   90.00
_cell.angle_gamma   90.00
#
_symmetry.space_group_name_H-M   'P 1'
#
loop_
_entity.id
_entity.type
_entity.pdbx_description
1 polymer ?
#
loop_
_entity_poly.entity_id
_entity_poly.type
_entity_poly.pdbx_seq_one_letter_code
_entity_poly.pdbx_strand_id
1 'polypeptide(L)'
;MIPVYEQIQPHLATVRSSATPANLSSFHVEFAAIRFSSHISNVEFRLAQFFTMVSSWFMKSFDNELNAFFAAFMSVWGTLFYQLWRRNNAVLAYEWDCEDVNVVEPDRPEYRGSSTRTDPITGETEYFSPQMERFLKLTASCIIVVLSMCLVVISVILVTLYKLWAVSKLGCDKEYTFACSVAAAYAPSIMNTVSTMILGCIYEWMVVKLTNWENHRTNSEYHNALVIKMFALQMVNNYTSLFYIAFVRPESNGFQSNGLFGLGDDYKDVCLPGTCGSLLAVQLITHMVIKPLPKFTKDIVIPIIVRIFRLRKWYGEENRSFKDALDENDETNVLVREWTKPNAGDFTQSEFNEKIILFGTTM
;
A
#
# COMPACT_ATOMS: atom_id res chain seq x y z
N MET A 1 -11.35 2.10 42.76
CA MET A 1 -12.17 3.32 42.75
C MET A 1 -13.28 3.20 43.81
N ILE A 2 -12.92 3.15 45.09
CA ILE A 2 -13.86 3.04 46.22
C ILE A 2 -13.69 4.17 47.27
N PRO A 3 -12.52 4.82 47.49
CA PRO A 3 -12.42 5.76 48.63
C PRO A 3 -12.91 7.19 48.34
N VAL A 4 -13.21 7.56 47.08
CA VAL A 4 -13.57 8.96 46.74
C VAL A 4 -15.06 9.26 46.91
N TYR A 5 -15.93 8.23 46.87
CA TYR A 5 -17.38 8.44 46.93
C TYR A 5 -17.86 8.79 48.35
N GLU A 6 -17.11 8.41 49.38
CA GLU A 6 -17.51 8.54 50.79
C GLU A 6 -17.19 9.92 51.38
N GLN A 7 -16.27 10.69 50.77
CA GLN A 7 -15.89 12.03 51.27
C GLN A 7 -16.82 13.18 50.82
N ILE A 8 -17.70 12.97 49.83
CA ILE A 8 -18.52 14.05 49.24
C ILE A 8 -19.93 14.14 49.86
N GLN A 9 -20.42 13.06 50.48
CA GLN A 9 -21.72 13.00 51.15
C GLN A 9 -21.96 14.11 52.22
N PRO A 10 -21.00 14.44 53.12
CA PRO A 10 -21.28 15.43 54.16
C PRO A 10 -21.35 16.89 53.65
N HIS A 11 -20.72 17.22 52.52
CA HIS A 11 -20.80 18.57 51.93
C HIS A 11 -22.12 18.83 51.16
N LEU A 12 -22.81 17.77 50.72
CA LEU A 12 -24.08 17.87 50.01
C LEU A 12 -25.29 18.14 50.94
N ALA A 13 -25.18 17.78 52.22
CA ALA A 13 -26.25 17.99 53.19
C ALA A 13 -26.40 19.47 53.58
N THR A 14 -25.30 20.23 53.63
CA THR A 14 -25.28 21.61 54.15
C THR A 14 -25.68 22.66 53.11
N VAL A 15 -25.61 22.35 51.81
CA VAL A 15 -25.96 23.30 50.73
C VAL A 15 -27.45 23.22 50.34
N ARG A 16 -28.15 22.14 50.73
CA ARG A 16 -29.58 21.94 50.41
C ARG A 16 -30.50 22.96 51.10
N SER A 17 -30.05 23.64 52.15
CA SER A 17 -30.85 24.65 52.87
C SER A 17 -30.71 26.07 52.34
N SER A 18 -29.90 26.34 51.31
CA SER A 18 -29.66 27.71 50.81
C SER A 18 -29.52 27.83 49.28
N ALA A 19 -30.24 27.00 48.51
CA ALA A 19 -30.19 27.06 47.05
C ALA A 19 -31.45 27.73 46.47
N THR A 20 -31.28 28.93 45.90
CA THR A 20 -32.25 29.53 44.98
C THR A 20 -32.32 28.71 43.67
N PRO A 21 -33.44 28.74 42.93
CA PRO A 21 -33.68 27.88 41.76
C PRO A 21 -32.62 28.01 40.64
N ALA A 22 -31.83 29.09 40.63
CA ALA A 22 -30.71 29.28 39.69
C ALA A 22 -29.45 28.45 40.02
N ASN A 23 -29.21 28.08 41.28
CA ASN A 23 -28.05 27.27 41.67
C ASN A 23 -28.29 25.77 41.45
N LEU A 24 -29.56 25.34 41.45
CA LEU A 24 -29.93 23.94 41.24
C LEU A 24 -29.68 23.49 39.78
N SER A 25 -29.93 24.38 38.81
CA SER A 25 -29.65 24.10 37.39
C SER A 25 -28.15 24.00 37.11
N SER A 26 -27.33 24.87 37.71
CA SER A 26 -25.86 24.82 37.61
C SER A 26 -25.29 23.52 38.17
N PHE A 27 -25.79 23.09 39.34
CA PHE A 27 -25.38 21.83 39.97
C PHE A 27 -25.75 20.59 39.15
N HIS A 28 -26.94 20.59 38.51
CA HIS A 28 -27.35 19.51 37.62
C HIS A 28 -26.49 19.43 36.35
N VAL A 29 -26.04 20.57 35.82
CA VAL A 29 -25.16 20.63 34.65
C VAL A 29 -23.75 20.11 34.99
N GLU A 30 -23.17 20.49 36.14
CA GLU A 30 -21.87 19.97 36.58
C GLU A 30 -21.93 18.46 36.86
N PHE A 31 -22.97 17.97 37.54
CA PHE A 31 -23.11 16.54 37.82
C PHE A 31 -23.35 15.72 36.54
N ALA A 32 -24.07 16.29 35.56
CA ALA A 32 -24.24 15.69 34.25
C ALA A 32 -22.91 15.68 33.47
N ALA A 33 -22.11 16.74 33.53
CA ALA A 33 -20.79 16.80 32.90
C ALA A 33 -19.81 15.79 33.51
N ILE A 34 -19.79 15.64 34.84
CA ILE A 34 -18.95 14.66 35.54
C ILE A 34 -19.41 13.22 35.22
N ARG A 35 -20.72 12.97 35.16
CA ARG A 35 -21.27 11.66 34.78
C ARG A 35 -21.02 11.34 33.29
N PHE A 36 -21.07 12.34 32.42
CA PHE A 36 -20.76 12.19 31.00
C PHE A 36 -19.27 11.92 30.77
N SER A 37 -18.39 12.66 31.46
CA SER A 37 -16.94 12.43 31.44
C SER A 37 -16.54 11.08 32.04
N SER A 38 -17.17 10.66 33.14
CA SER A 38 -16.94 9.33 33.71
C SER A 38 -17.51 8.23 32.82
N HIS A 39 -18.61 8.46 32.11
CA HIS A 39 -19.15 7.50 31.16
C HIS A 39 -18.28 7.37 29.91
N ILE A 40 -17.75 8.48 29.38
CA ILE A 40 -16.80 8.49 28.26
C ILE A 40 -15.51 7.76 28.62
N SER A 41 -14.89 8.06 29.76
CA SER A 41 -13.66 7.37 30.20
C SER A 41 -13.88 5.87 30.45
N ASN A 42 -15.05 5.46 30.94
CA ASN A 42 -15.40 4.05 31.14
C ASN A 42 -15.68 3.33 29.81
N VAL A 43 -16.22 4.03 28.82
CA VAL A 43 -16.42 3.52 27.45
C VAL A 43 -15.06 3.39 26.72
N GLU A 44 -14.18 4.38 26.83
CA GLU A 44 -12.82 4.33 26.30
C GLU A 44 -12.01 3.18 26.92
N PHE A 45 -12.10 2.99 28.23
CA PHE A 45 -11.44 1.88 28.93
C PHE A 45 -11.98 0.51 28.49
N ARG A 46 -13.30 0.35 28.35
CA ARG A 46 -13.92 -0.91 27.86
C ARG A 46 -13.59 -1.19 26.39
N LEU A 47 -13.53 -0.16 25.55
CA LEU A 47 -13.08 -0.27 24.16
C LEU A 47 -11.62 -0.69 24.08
N ALA A 48 -10.75 -0.10 24.91
CA ALA A 48 -9.35 -0.51 24.99
C ALA A 48 -9.20 -1.97 25.46
N GLN A 49 -9.97 -2.41 26.46
CA GLN A 49 -9.97 -3.80 26.92
C GLN A 49 -10.51 -4.80 25.88
N PHE A 50 -11.57 -4.44 25.17
CA PHE A 50 -12.09 -5.25 24.07
C PHE A 50 -11.06 -5.36 22.94
N PHE A 51 -10.44 -4.24 22.58
CA PHE A 51 -9.40 -4.19 21.56
C PHE A 51 -8.18 -5.03 21.94
N THR A 52 -7.71 -4.97 23.19
CA THR A 52 -6.59 -5.81 23.66
C THR A 52 -6.96 -7.28 23.74
N MET A 53 -8.20 -7.62 24.11
CA MET A 53 -8.70 -9.00 24.14
C MET A 53 -8.75 -9.59 22.72
N VAL A 54 -9.37 -8.87 21.77
CA VAL A 54 -9.45 -9.27 20.35
C VAL A 54 -8.05 -9.35 19.74
N SER A 55 -7.19 -8.37 20.01
CA SER A 55 -5.79 -8.39 19.59
C SER A 55 -5.06 -9.61 20.15
N SER A 56 -5.18 -9.91 21.43
CA SER A 56 -4.52 -11.08 22.05
C SER A 56 -5.01 -12.43 21.51
N TRP A 57 -6.32 -12.55 21.24
CA TRP A 57 -6.92 -13.75 20.65
C TRP A 57 -6.46 -13.93 19.19
N PHE A 58 -6.43 -12.84 18.42
CA PHE A 58 -5.91 -12.82 17.05
C PHE A 58 -4.42 -13.19 17.03
N MET A 59 -3.61 -12.61 17.91
CA MET A 59 -2.17 -12.89 17.99
C MET A 59 -1.87 -14.38 18.29
N LYS A 60 -2.70 -15.06 19.08
CA LYS A 60 -2.46 -16.45 19.51
C LYS A 60 -2.87 -17.51 18.48
N SER A 61 -3.62 -17.15 17.44
CA SER A 61 -4.13 -18.11 16.45
C SER A 61 -3.10 -18.52 15.38
N PHE A 62 -2.00 -17.75 15.23
CA PHE A 62 -1.07 -17.91 14.12
C PHE A 62 0.10 -18.88 14.38
N ASP A 63 0.36 -19.31 15.61
CA ASP A 63 1.50 -20.18 15.93
C ASP A 63 1.03 -21.65 16.06
N ASN A 64 0.88 -22.35 14.93
CA ASN A 64 0.52 -23.78 14.87
C ASN A 64 1.49 -24.57 13.98
N GLU A 65 1.76 -25.84 14.34
CA GLU A 65 2.59 -26.75 13.54
C GLU A 65 2.03 -26.99 12.11
N LEU A 66 0.73 -26.74 11.92
CA LEU A 66 0.05 -26.81 10.61
C LEU A 66 0.56 -25.78 9.59
N ASN A 67 1.23 -24.71 10.03
CA ASN A 67 1.77 -23.68 9.13
C ASN A 67 2.85 -24.22 8.19
N ALA A 68 3.66 -25.17 8.65
CA ALA A 68 4.71 -25.78 7.82
C ALA A 68 4.09 -26.59 6.65
N PHE A 69 3.03 -27.35 6.93
CA PHE A 69 2.29 -28.08 5.91
C PHE A 69 1.58 -27.15 4.92
N PHE A 70 1.01 -26.05 5.42
CA PHE A 70 0.39 -25.03 4.58
C PHE A 70 1.40 -24.37 3.63
N ALA A 71 2.58 -23.99 4.12
CA ALA A 71 3.65 -23.42 3.28
C ALA A 71 4.10 -24.40 2.17
N ALA A 72 4.27 -25.69 2.51
CA ALA A 72 4.59 -26.72 1.53
C ALA A 72 3.50 -26.84 0.46
N PHE A 73 2.23 -26.89 0.87
CA PHE A 73 1.10 -26.91 -0.06
C PHE A 73 1.08 -25.69 -1.00
N MET A 74 1.25 -24.48 -0.46
CA MET A 74 1.26 -23.23 -1.25
C MET A 74 2.39 -23.21 -2.29
N SER A 75 3.56 -23.73 -1.94
CA SER A 75 4.70 -23.83 -2.89
C SER A 75 4.41 -24.76 -4.07
N VAL A 76 3.76 -25.90 -3.82
CA VAL A 76 3.35 -26.87 -4.83
C VAL A 76 2.23 -26.28 -5.68
N TRP A 77 1.22 -25.70 -5.04
CA TRP A 77 0.09 -25.06 -5.71
C TRP A 77 0.55 -23.94 -6.65
N GLY A 78 1.40 -23.02 -6.18
CA GLY A 78 1.94 -21.93 -7.00
C GLY A 78 2.69 -22.42 -8.23
N THR A 79 3.50 -23.48 -8.06
CA THR A 79 4.24 -24.11 -9.16
C THR A 79 3.31 -24.76 -10.19
N LEU A 80 2.29 -25.50 -9.73
CA LEU A 80 1.30 -26.13 -10.60
C LEU A 80 0.46 -25.10 -11.35
N PHE A 81 -0.02 -24.07 -10.64
CA PHE A 81 -0.78 -22.96 -11.22
C PHE A 81 0.01 -22.29 -12.35
N TYR A 82 1.28 -21.93 -12.10
CA TYR A 82 2.14 -21.32 -13.12
C TYR A 82 2.36 -22.23 -14.34
N GLN A 83 2.61 -23.52 -14.13
CA GLN A 83 2.79 -24.46 -15.24
C GLN A 83 1.53 -24.64 -16.08
N LEU A 84 0.37 -24.75 -15.43
CA LEU A 84 -0.93 -24.86 -16.12
C LEU A 84 -1.25 -23.57 -16.88
N TRP A 85 -1.02 -22.41 -16.26
CA TRP A 85 -1.18 -21.11 -16.92
C TRP A 85 -0.29 -21.00 -18.16
N ARG A 86 0.99 -21.35 -18.05
CA ARG A 86 1.94 -21.33 -19.16
C ARG A 86 1.49 -22.24 -20.31
N ARG A 87 1.02 -23.46 -20.01
CA ARG A 87 0.49 -24.38 -21.02
C ARG A 87 -0.74 -23.79 -21.71
N ASN A 88 -1.67 -23.24 -20.94
CA ASN A 88 -2.90 -22.68 -21.49
C ASN A 88 -2.62 -21.45 -22.37
N ASN A 89 -1.68 -20.60 -21.97
CA ASN A 89 -1.27 -19.44 -22.75
C ASN A 89 -0.65 -19.85 -24.11
N ALA A 90 0.14 -20.93 -24.14
CA ALA A 90 0.69 -21.44 -25.39
C ALA A 90 -0.40 -22.00 -26.33
N VAL A 91 -1.38 -22.73 -25.79
CA VAL A 91 -2.53 -23.21 -26.57
C VAL A 91 -3.33 -22.05 -27.15
N LEU A 92 -3.63 -21.03 -26.34
CA LEU A 92 -4.36 -19.85 -26.80
C LEU A 92 -3.57 -19.04 -27.85
N ALA A 93 -2.25 -18.89 -27.66
CA ALA A 93 -1.40 -18.21 -28.64
C ALA A 93 -1.41 -18.94 -29.99
N TYR A 94 -1.43 -20.28 -29.98
CA TYR A 94 -1.55 -21.09 -31.19
C TYR A 94 -2.95 -21.00 -31.81
N GLU A 95 -4.02 -21.15 -31.01
CA GLU A 95 -5.41 -21.06 -31.49
C GLU A 95 -5.76 -19.70 -32.09
N TRP A 96 -5.18 -18.64 -31.55
CA TRP A 96 -5.37 -17.26 -32.04
C TRP A 96 -4.33 -16.81 -33.07
N ASP A 97 -3.45 -17.72 -33.51
CA ASP A 97 -2.41 -17.43 -34.52
C ASP A 97 -1.53 -16.21 -34.15
N CYS A 98 -1.18 -16.11 -32.87
CA CYS A 98 -0.48 -14.97 -32.28
C CYS A 98 0.96 -15.28 -31.85
N GLU A 99 1.54 -16.40 -32.28
CA GLU A 99 2.87 -16.84 -31.83
C GLU A 99 4.01 -15.93 -32.33
N ASP A 100 3.92 -15.46 -33.58
CA ASP A 100 4.98 -14.69 -34.26
C ASP A 100 4.78 -13.16 -34.22
N VAL A 101 3.82 -12.66 -33.45
CA VAL A 101 3.48 -11.21 -33.41
C VAL A 101 4.67 -10.34 -33.02
N ASN A 102 5.58 -10.84 -32.17
CA ASN A 102 6.76 -10.11 -31.72
C ASN A 102 7.79 -9.86 -32.84
N VAL A 103 7.80 -10.68 -33.90
CA VAL A 103 8.77 -10.57 -35.01
C VAL A 103 8.33 -9.51 -36.01
N VAL A 104 7.02 -9.33 -36.15
CA VAL A 104 6.39 -8.43 -37.15
C VAL A 104 5.92 -7.12 -36.51
N GLU A 105 6.23 -6.88 -35.23
CA GLU A 105 5.79 -5.70 -34.52
C GLU A 105 6.42 -4.41 -35.12
N PRO A 106 5.62 -3.38 -35.45
CA PRO A 106 6.14 -2.13 -35.96
C PRO A 106 6.91 -1.35 -34.88
N ASP A 107 7.83 -0.51 -35.32
CA ASP A 107 8.57 0.39 -34.45
C ASP A 107 7.63 1.38 -33.75
N ARG A 108 7.95 1.71 -32.49
CA ARG A 108 7.18 2.68 -31.71
C ARG A 108 7.28 4.07 -32.37
N PRO A 109 6.19 4.85 -32.42
CA PRO A 109 6.24 6.22 -32.94
C PRO A 109 7.21 7.15 -32.19
N GLU A 110 7.49 6.84 -30.92
CA GLU A 110 8.39 7.61 -30.06
C GLU A 110 9.86 7.26 -30.24
N TYR A 111 10.17 6.14 -30.92
CA TYR A 111 11.52 5.64 -31.07
C TYR A 111 12.36 6.56 -31.96
N ARG A 112 13.58 6.86 -31.50
CA ARG A 112 14.55 7.68 -32.25
C ARG A 112 15.82 6.90 -32.55
N GLY A 113 16.13 6.66 -33.83
CA GLY A 113 17.41 6.07 -34.22
C GLY A 113 18.50 7.14 -34.38
N SER A 114 19.72 6.82 -33.93
CA SER A 114 20.89 7.70 -34.08
C SER A 114 21.60 7.51 -35.43
N SER A 115 21.42 6.35 -36.06
CA SER A 115 22.05 5.99 -37.34
C SER A 115 21.05 5.32 -38.28
N THR A 116 21.33 5.32 -39.57
CA THR A 116 20.53 4.62 -40.58
C THR A 116 21.26 3.38 -41.07
N ARG A 117 20.52 2.30 -41.32
CA ARG A 117 21.03 1.08 -41.93
C ARG A 117 20.03 0.62 -43.00
N THR A 118 20.51 0.04 -44.08
CA THR A 118 19.64 -0.65 -45.05
C THR A 118 19.39 -2.07 -44.55
N ASP A 119 18.13 -2.45 -44.40
CA ASP A 119 17.78 -3.82 -44.02
C ASP A 119 18.18 -4.79 -45.16
N PRO A 120 18.96 -5.85 -44.88
CA PRO A 120 19.35 -6.84 -45.88
C PRO A 120 18.17 -7.64 -46.48
N ILE A 121 17.01 -7.67 -45.83
CA ILE A 121 15.85 -8.46 -46.27
C ILE A 121 14.86 -7.60 -47.06
N THR A 122 14.43 -6.47 -46.49
CA THR A 122 13.44 -5.58 -47.13
C THR A 122 14.06 -4.57 -48.09
N GLY A 123 15.36 -4.25 -47.93
CA GLY A 123 16.04 -3.22 -48.71
C GLY A 123 15.65 -1.78 -48.33
N GLU A 124 14.79 -1.60 -47.33
CA GLU A 124 14.39 -0.29 -46.84
C GLU A 124 15.44 0.30 -45.87
N THR A 125 15.50 1.63 -45.78
CA THR A 125 16.37 2.32 -44.82
C THR A 125 15.69 2.38 -43.45
N GLU A 126 16.18 1.60 -42.49
CA GLU A 126 15.73 1.60 -41.11
C GLU A 126 16.59 2.51 -40.21
N TYR A 127 15.95 3.16 -39.23
CA TYR A 127 16.64 3.92 -38.20
C TYR A 127 17.01 2.99 -37.03
N PHE A 128 18.27 2.99 -36.63
CA PHE A 128 18.81 2.07 -35.64
C PHE A 128 19.71 2.82 -34.62
N SER A 129 19.65 2.40 -33.35
CA SER A 129 20.59 2.84 -32.32
C SER A 129 21.74 1.85 -32.17
N PRO A 130 23.02 2.30 -32.24
CA PRO A 130 24.17 1.42 -32.12
C PRO A 130 24.15 0.60 -30.81
N GLN A 131 24.56 -0.66 -30.91
CA GLN A 131 24.46 -1.62 -29.80
C GLN A 131 25.20 -1.16 -28.54
N MET A 132 26.36 -0.51 -28.70
CA MET A 132 27.14 0.01 -27.56
C MET A 132 26.39 1.12 -26.81
N GLU A 133 25.71 2.03 -27.53
CA GLU A 133 24.92 3.08 -26.89
C GLU A 133 23.73 2.49 -26.14
N ARG A 134 23.02 1.54 -26.75
CA ARG A 134 21.90 0.83 -26.11
C ARG A 134 22.37 0.07 -24.86
N PHE A 135 23.51 -0.60 -24.94
CA PHE A 135 24.11 -1.33 -23.81
C PHE A 135 24.50 -0.39 -22.66
N LEU A 136 25.12 0.76 -22.96
CA LEU A 136 25.47 1.76 -21.94
C LEU A 136 24.23 2.35 -21.27
N LYS A 137 23.18 2.70 -22.04
CA LYS A 137 21.91 3.18 -21.48
C LYS A 137 21.24 2.13 -20.59
N LEU A 138 21.18 0.88 -21.06
CA LEU A 138 20.59 -0.21 -20.29
C LEU A 138 21.37 -0.49 -18.98
N THR A 139 22.71 -0.46 -19.04
CA THR A 139 23.57 -0.65 -17.88
C THR A 139 23.39 0.49 -16.87
N ALA A 140 23.40 1.75 -17.35
CA ALA A 140 23.15 2.91 -16.49
C ALA A 140 21.77 2.85 -15.83
N SER A 141 20.74 2.45 -16.59
CA SER A 141 19.40 2.23 -16.05
C SER A 141 19.36 1.15 -14.97
N CYS A 142 20.00 0.01 -15.20
CA CYS A 142 20.10 -1.06 -14.21
C CYS A 142 20.74 -0.57 -12.91
N ILE A 143 21.83 0.21 -13.01
CA ILE A 143 22.50 0.82 -11.84
C ILE A 143 21.54 1.75 -11.09
N ILE A 144 20.82 2.63 -11.79
CA ILE A 144 19.86 3.56 -11.16
C ILE A 144 18.76 2.79 -10.42
N VAL A 145 18.22 1.74 -11.03
CA VAL A 145 17.22 0.87 -10.42
C VAL A 145 17.76 0.20 -9.15
N VAL A 146 18.96 -0.39 -9.20
CA VAL A 146 19.59 -1.00 -8.02
C VAL A 146 19.83 0.03 -6.92
N LEU A 147 20.34 1.21 -7.25
CA LEU A 147 20.53 2.29 -6.28
C LEU A 147 19.21 2.72 -5.64
N SER A 148 18.14 2.82 -6.43
CA SER A 148 16.80 3.13 -5.90
C SER A 148 16.26 2.07 -4.95
N MET A 149 16.54 0.79 -5.21
CA MET A 149 16.19 -0.29 -4.28
C MET A 149 16.96 -0.18 -2.97
N CYS A 150 18.25 0.15 -3.01
CA CYS A 150 19.03 0.41 -1.82
C CYS A 150 18.45 1.58 -1.00
N LEU A 151 17.99 2.65 -1.65
CA LEU A 151 17.34 3.78 -0.98
C LEU A 151 16.08 3.37 -0.22
N VAL A 152 15.28 2.44 -0.77
CA VAL A 152 14.11 1.88 -0.06
C VAL A 152 14.54 1.18 1.21
N VAL A 153 15.57 0.33 1.14
CA VAL A 153 16.09 -0.37 2.32
C VAL A 153 16.57 0.62 3.37
N ILE A 154 17.30 1.65 2.96
CA ILE A 154 17.75 2.73 3.85
C ILE A 154 16.56 3.45 4.49
N SER A 155 15.51 3.77 3.72
CA SER A 155 14.33 4.45 4.27
C SER A 155 13.62 3.63 5.35
N VAL A 156 13.51 2.32 5.18
CA VAL A 156 12.89 1.43 6.18
C VAL A 156 13.74 1.37 7.44
N ILE A 157 15.07 1.32 7.28
CA ILE A 157 16.00 1.37 8.42
C ILE A 157 15.87 2.71 9.17
N LEU A 158 15.83 3.83 8.46
CA LEU A 158 15.69 5.16 9.06
C LEU A 158 14.37 5.33 9.81
N VAL A 159 13.25 4.88 9.25
CA VAL A 159 11.94 4.90 9.93
C VAL A 159 12.00 4.05 11.21
N THR A 160 12.71 2.92 11.17
CA THR A 160 12.87 2.07 12.34
C THR A 160 13.77 2.68 13.41
N LEU A 161 14.88 3.30 13.01
CA LEU A 161 15.74 4.04 13.94
C LEU A 161 15.00 5.21 14.59
N TYR A 162 14.18 5.94 13.82
CA TYR A 162 13.35 7.02 14.35
C TYR A 162 12.35 6.50 15.40
N LYS A 163 11.70 5.36 15.15
CA LYS A 163 10.84 4.69 16.14
C LYS A 163 11.60 4.42 17.43
N LEU A 164 12.78 3.81 17.35
CA LEU A 164 13.58 3.44 18.52
C LEU A 164 14.02 4.67 19.32
N TRP A 165 14.44 5.72 18.62
CA TRP A 165 14.77 7.01 19.22
C TRP A 165 13.56 7.67 19.91
N ALA A 166 12.38 7.63 19.28
CA ALA A 166 11.17 8.21 19.86
C ALA A 166 10.75 7.47 21.14
N VAL A 167 10.78 6.12 21.11
CA VAL A 167 10.44 5.29 22.27
C VAL A 167 11.43 5.48 23.42
N SER A 168 12.74 5.58 23.14
CA SER A 168 13.75 5.80 24.19
C SER A 168 13.63 7.20 24.82
N LYS A 169 13.35 8.24 24.01
CA LYS A 169 13.13 9.60 24.52
C LYS A 169 11.85 9.77 25.33
N LEU A 170 10.80 9.02 24.99
CA LEU A 170 9.54 9.03 25.72
C LEU A 170 9.61 8.28 27.06
N GLY A 171 10.71 7.56 27.35
CA GLY A 171 10.90 6.89 28.64
C GLY A 171 9.76 5.93 28.97
N CYS A 172 9.26 5.22 27.95
CA CYS A 172 8.16 4.26 28.03
C CYS A 172 8.59 3.02 28.82
N ASP A 173 8.81 3.17 30.12
CA ASP A 173 9.13 2.08 31.03
C ASP A 173 7.88 1.68 31.83
N LYS A 174 7.41 0.46 31.57
CA LYS A 174 6.58 -0.41 32.42
C LYS A 174 5.15 -0.02 32.81
N GLU A 175 4.65 1.19 32.52
CA GLU A 175 3.20 1.45 32.61
C GLU A 175 2.58 1.55 31.21
N TYR A 176 1.78 0.53 30.85
CA TYR A 176 1.02 0.47 29.60
C TYR A 176 -0.09 1.53 29.57
N THR A 177 0.28 2.80 29.39
CA THR A 177 -0.68 3.83 28.98
C THR A 177 -1.06 3.57 27.53
N PHE A 178 -2.35 3.77 27.19
CA PHE A 178 -2.87 3.62 25.82
C PHE A 178 -1.99 4.35 24.80
N ALA A 179 -1.53 5.57 25.13
CA ALA A 179 -0.64 6.37 24.29
C ALA A 179 0.70 5.68 23.96
N CYS A 180 1.34 5.01 24.93
CA CYS A 180 2.61 4.33 24.70
C CYS A 180 2.42 3.05 23.85
N SER A 181 1.33 2.30 24.08
CA SER A 181 1.00 1.13 23.24
C SER A 181 0.69 1.51 21.80
N VAL A 182 -0.01 2.63 21.58
CA VAL A 182 -0.33 3.15 20.25
C VAL A 182 0.92 3.67 19.54
N ALA A 183 1.75 4.42 20.25
CA ALA A 183 3.00 4.96 19.72
C ALA A 183 4.04 3.86 19.40
N ALA A 184 4.13 2.80 20.20
CA ALA A 184 5.12 1.74 20.00
C ALA A 184 4.68 0.68 18.97
N ALA A 185 3.38 0.34 18.91
CA ALA A 185 2.89 -0.74 18.06
C ALA A 185 2.30 -0.27 16.72
N TYR A 186 1.47 0.78 16.72
CA TYR A 186 0.70 1.17 15.52
C TYR A 186 1.37 2.31 14.73
N ALA A 187 1.93 3.30 15.40
CA ALA A 187 2.55 4.45 14.73
C ALA A 187 3.66 4.06 13.73
N PRO A 188 4.57 3.11 14.02
CA PRO A 188 5.64 2.74 13.09
C PRO A 188 5.12 2.04 11.84
N SER A 189 4.10 1.18 12.00
CA SER A 189 3.47 0.47 10.88
C SER A 189 2.79 1.47 9.93
N ILE A 190 2.10 2.46 10.49
CA ILE A 190 1.45 3.53 9.71
C ILE A 190 2.49 4.39 9.01
N MET A 191 3.54 4.84 9.72
CA MET A 191 4.62 5.66 9.13
C MET A 191 5.34 4.94 8.01
N ASN A 192 5.66 3.65 8.19
CA ASN A 192 6.28 2.82 7.16
C ASN A 192 5.34 2.63 5.95
N THR A 193 4.04 2.43 6.18
CA THR A 193 3.06 2.31 5.11
C THR A 193 2.96 3.61 4.29
N VAL A 194 2.92 4.76 4.96
CA VAL A 194 2.88 6.08 4.30
C VAL A 194 4.19 6.34 3.54
N SER A 195 5.33 6.04 4.14
CA SER A 195 6.65 6.19 3.51
C SER A 195 6.77 5.35 2.24
N THR A 196 6.41 4.07 2.30
CA THR A 196 6.46 3.15 1.15
C THR A 196 5.45 3.55 0.05
N MET A 197 4.31 4.17 0.40
CA MET A 197 3.36 4.69 -0.57
C MET A 197 3.91 5.91 -1.33
N ILE A 198 4.49 6.88 -0.62
CA ILE A 198 5.10 8.07 -1.24
C ILE A 198 6.26 7.67 -2.16
N LEU A 199 7.13 6.78 -1.68
CA LEU A 199 8.24 6.24 -2.45
C LEU A 199 7.75 5.53 -3.71
N GLY A 200 6.70 4.69 -3.59
CA GLY A 200 6.08 4.01 -4.72
C GLY A 200 5.67 4.97 -5.85
N CYS A 201 5.01 6.09 -5.51
CA CYS A 201 4.60 7.10 -6.49
C CYS A 201 5.79 7.76 -7.20
N ILE A 202 6.82 8.16 -6.44
CA ILE A 202 8.02 8.81 -7.00
C ILE A 202 8.74 7.85 -7.95
N TYR A 203 8.79 6.58 -7.57
CA TYR A 203 9.47 5.56 -8.33
C TYR A 203 8.75 5.14 -9.60
N GLU A 204 7.43 5.06 -9.60
CA GLU A 204 6.65 4.81 -10.81
C GLU A 204 6.97 5.87 -11.87
N TRP A 205 6.95 7.14 -11.46
CA TRP A 205 7.34 8.26 -12.33
C TRP A 205 8.78 8.14 -12.83
N MET A 206 9.72 7.81 -11.93
CA MET A 206 11.14 7.62 -12.27
C MET A 206 11.35 6.49 -13.28
N VAL A 207 10.70 5.33 -13.08
CA VAL A 207 10.84 4.14 -13.93
C VAL A 207 10.29 4.39 -15.34
N VAL A 208 9.17 5.11 -15.46
CA VAL A 208 8.65 5.55 -16.76
C VAL A 208 9.65 6.49 -17.44
N LYS A 209 10.19 7.46 -16.71
CA LYS A 209 11.16 8.41 -17.29
C LYS A 209 12.45 7.71 -17.74
N LEU A 210 12.92 6.74 -16.98
CA LEU A 210 14.12 5.96 -17.25
C LEU A 210 13.92 5.03 -18.46
N THR A 211 12.77 4.36 -18.55
CA THR A 211 12.46 3.46 -19.66
C THR A 211 12.24 4.24 -20.97
N ASN A 212 11.69 5.45 -20.88
CA ASN A 212 11.65 6.37 -22.03
C ASN A 212 13.05 6.83 -22.47
N TRP A 213 13.98 7.00 -21.53
CA TRP A 213 15.36 7.36 -21.86
C TRP A 213 16.16 6.21 -22.50
N GLU A 214 15.84 4.96 -22.16
CA GLU A 214 16.42 3.76 -22.80
C GLU A 214 16.07 3.62 -24.28
N ASN A 215 14.95 4.21 -24.72
CA ASN A 215 14.53 4.29 -26.13
C ASN A 215 14.46 2.91 -26.81
N HIS A 216 13.56 2.05 -26.30
CA HIS A 216 13.27 0.72 -26.88
C HIS A 216 12.58 0.83 -28.25
N ARG A 217 12.85 -0.15 -29.14
CA ARG A 217 12.39 -0.14 -30.54
C ARG A 217 10.91 -0.48 -30.65
N THR A 218 10.46 -1.57 -30.02
CA THR A 218 9.07 -2.07 -30.10
C THR A 218 8.31 -1.82 -28.80
N ASN A 219 6.96 -1.78 -28.86
CA ASN A 219 6.15 -1.59 -27.65
C ASN A 219 6.35 -2.77 -26.71
N SER A 220 6.43 -3.99 -27.22
CA SER A 220 6.69 -5.17 -26.38
C SER A 220 8.00 -5.05 -25.59
N GLU A 221 9.11 -4.64 -26.22
CA GLU A 221 10.38 -4.42 -25.51
C GLU A 221 10.25 -3.33 -24.42
N TYR A 222 9.60 -2.21 -24.76
CA TYR A 222 9.38 -1.10 -23.83
C TYR A 222 8.57 -1.55 -22.61
N HIS A 223 7.41 -2.18 -22.83
CA HIS A 223 6.53 -2.61 -21.75
C HIS A 223 7.17 -3.72 -20.91
N ASN A 224 7.86 -4.69 -21.52
CA ASN A 224 8.58 -5.73 -20.78
C ASN A 224 9.65 -5.13 -19.87
N ALA A 225 10.45 -4.19 -20.38
CA ALA A 225 11.46 -3.50 -19.59
C ALA A 225 10.85 -2.63 -18.49
N LEU A 226 9.68 -2.02 -18.73
CA LEU A 226 8.94 -1.25 -17.74
C LEU A 226 8.43 -2.14 -16.60
N VAL A 227 7.77 -3.26 -16.96
CA VAL A 227 7.22 -4.23 -16.00
C VAL A 227 8.32 -4.80 -15.10
N ILE A 228 9.45 -5.23 -15.66
CA ILE A 228 10.54 -5.81 -14.86
C ILE A 228 11.06 -4.80 -13.82
N LYS A 229 11.28 -3.55 -14.22
CA LYS A 229 11.77 -2.50 -13.31
C LYS A 229 10.74 -2.13 -12.24
N MET A 230 9.48 -1.94 -12.64
CA MET A 230 8.39 -1.67 -11.70
C MET A 230 8.23 -2.80 -10.70
N PHE A 231 8.20 -4.05 -11.18
CA PHE A 231 8.05 -5.25 -10.35
C PHE A 231 9.19 -5.38 -9.35
N ALA A 232 10.44 -5.30 -9.80
CA ALA A 232 11.59 -5.47 -8.91
C ALA A 232 11.59 -4.42 -7.78
N LEU A 233 11.23 -3.18 -8.09
CA LEU A 233 11.18 -2.10 -7.11
C LEU A 233 9.98 -2.21 -6.16
N GLN A 234 8.81 -2.58 -6.68
CA GLN A 234 7.62 -2.87 -5.87
C GLN A 234 7.86 -4.06 -4.94
N MET A 235 8.57 -5.10 -5.39
CA MET A 235 8.97 -6.23 -4.57
C MET A 235 9.80 -5.75 -3.37
N VAL A 236 10.87 -4.98 -3.60
CA VAL A 236 11.69 -4.43 -2.52
C VAL A 236 10.85 -3.55 -1.60
N ASN A 237 10.04 -2.63 -2.14
CA ASN A 237 9.21 -1.72 -1.34
C ASN A 237 8.14 -2.43 -0.49
N ASN A 238 7.53 -3.49 -1.01
CA ASN A 238 6.48 -4.22 -0.30
C ASN A 238 7.06 -5.19 0.74
N TYR A 239 8.15 -5.90 0.41
CA TYR A 239 8.66 -6.96 1.26
C TYR A 239 9.78 -6.53 2.21
N THR A 240 10.53 -5.45 1.96
CA THR A 240 11.67 -5.06 2.82
C THR A 240 11.27 -4.89 4.28
N SER A 241 10.14 -4.23 4.53
CA SER A 241 9.64 -4.02 5.89
C SER A 241 9.18 -5.31 6.58
N LEU A 242 8.72 -6.30 5.80
CA LEU A 242 8.34 -7.63 6.30
C LEU A 242 9.58 -8.47 6.58
N PHE A 243 10.57 -8.45 5.68
CA PHE A 243 11.88 -9.09 5.86
C PHE A 243 12.59 -8.56 7.11
N TYR A 244 12.55 -7.24 7.34
CA TYR A 244 13.12 -6.64 8.54
C TYR A 244 12.49 -7.22 9.82
N ILE A 245 11.16 -7.28 9.90
CA ILE A 245 10.45 -7.80 11.08
C ILE A 245 10.67 -9.30 11.27
N ALA A 246 10.68 -10.07 10.19
CA ALA A 246 10.82 -11.51 10.27
C ALA A 246 12.24 -11.96 10.65
N PHE A 247 13.28 -11.30 10.10
CA PHE A 247 14.66 -11.79 10.20
C PHE A 247 15.59 -10.93 11.06
N VAL A 248 15.43 -9.60 11.05
CA VAL A 248 16.35 -8.66 11.73
C VAL A 248 15.90 -8.34 13.15
N ARG A 249 14.59 -8.40 13.41
CA ARG A 249 14.00 -8.07 14.71
C ARG A 249 14.16 -9.16 15.78
N PRO A 250 14.06 -10.47 15.49
CA PRO A 250 14.22 -11.50 16.53
C PRO A 250 15.64 -11.56 17.09
N GLU A 251 15.76 -11.60 18.42
CA GLU A 251 17.04 -11.69 19.13
C GLU A 251 17.81 -12.99 18.82
N SER A 252 17.09 -14.06 18.46
CA SER A 252 17.65 -15.39 18.15
C SER A 252 18.64 -15.39 16.98
N ASN A 253 18.61 -14.37 16.12
CA ASN A 253 19.38 -14.34 14.87
C ASN A 253 20.72 -13.60 15.01
N GLY A 254 21.06 -13.09 16.20
CA GLY A 254 22.37 -12.48 16.50
C GLY A 254 22.65 -11.11 15.88
N PHE A 255 21.74 -10.56 15.06
CA PHE A 255 21.92 -9.25 14.40
C PHE A 255 21.89 -8.03 15.35
N GLN A 256 21.46 -8.20 16.60
CA GLN A 256 21.29 -7.12 17.57
C GLN A 256 22.12 -7.31 18.86
N SER A 257 23.27 -7.99 18.80
CA SER A 257 24.05 -8.31 20.00
C SER A 257 24.48 -7.07 20.80
N ASN A 258 24.74 -5.94 20.13
CA ASN A 258 25.11 -4.64 20.72
C ASN A 258 24.15 -3.52 20.27
N GLY A 259 22.85 -3.82 20.19
CA GLY A 259 21.84 -2.92 19.61
C GLY A 259 21.79 -2.95 18.08
N LEU A 260 20.79 -2.29 17.49
CA LEU A 260 20.60 -2.27 16.03
C LEU A 260 21.82 -1.62 15.34
N PHE A 261 22.54 -2.38 14.51
CA PHE A 261 23.78 -1.96 13.83
C PHE A 261 24.90 -1.42 14.75
N GLY A 262 24.91 -1.81 16.03
CA GLY A 262 25.94 -1.36 16.97
C GLY A 262 25.72 0.04 17.56
N LEU A 263 24.49 0.58 17.49
CA LEU A 263 24.14 1.88 18.08
C LEU A 263 23.95 1.85 19.61
N GLY A 264 24.23 0.73 20.28
CA GLY A 264 24.15 0.58 21.74
C GLY A 264 22.83 -0.01 22.25
N ASP A 265 22.81 -0.40 23.52
CA ASP A 265 21.71 -1.18 24.12
C ASP A 265 20.35 -0.46 24.13
N ASP A 266 20.36 0.88 24.10
CA ASP A 266 19.16 1.72 24.03
C ASP A 266 18.39 1.56 22.69
N TYR A 267 19.02 0.98 21.67
CA TYR A 267 18.45 0.78 20.32
C TYR A 267 18.19 -0.69 19.99
N LYS A 268 17.77 -1.49 20.98
CA LYS A 268 17.41 -2.90 20.79
C LYS A 268 15.90 -3.05 20.52
N ASP A 269 15.50 -3.47 19.32
CA ASP A 269 14.08 -3.76 18.99
C ASP A 269 13.78 -5.23 19.26
N VAL A 270 13.58 -5.58 20.54
CA VAL A 270 13.23 -6.95 20.95
C VAL A 270 11.72 -7.14 21.00
N CYS A 271 11.23 -8.22 20.39
CA CYS A 271 9.84 -8.64 20.55
C CYS A 271 9.64 -9.39 21.88
N LEU A 272 8.49 -9.18 22.53
CA LEU A 272 8.07 -10.06 23.62
C LEU A 272 7.87 -11.49 23.10
N PRO A 273 8.12 -12.52 23.94
CA PRO A 273 7.94 -13.91 23.54
C PRO A 273 6.50 -14.17 23.08
N GLY A 274 6.33 -14.71 21.87
CA GLY A 274 5.03 -15.02 21.25
C GLY A 274 4.31 -13.85 20.55
N THR A 275 4.89 -12.66 20.45
CA THR A 275 4.25 -11.49 19.80
C THR A 275 4.93 -11.02 18.52
N CYS A 276 6.01 -11.68 18.08
CA CYS A 276 6.79 -11.26 16.91
C CYS A 276 6.06 -11.53 15.59
N GLY A 277 5.57 -12.77 15.41
CA GLY A 277 4.82 -13.16 14.20
C GLY A 277 3.49 -12.41 14.06
N SER A 278 2.92 -11.99 15.18
CA SER A 278 1.62 -11.35 15.20
C SER A 278 1.69 -9.84 14.86
N LEU A 279 2.81 -9.17 15.18
CA LEU A 279 3.09 -7.83 14.62
C LEU A 279 3.31 -7.88 13.10
N LEU A 280 3.95 -8.95 12.59
CA LEU A 280 4.10 -9.16 11.15
C LEU A 280 2.73 -9.31 10.47
N ALA A 281 1.83 -10.10 11.06
CA ALA A 281 0.47 -10.28 10.56
C ALA A 281 -0.32 -8.95 10.53
N VAL A 282 -0.22 -8.14 11.59
CA VAL A 282 -0.84 -6.81 11.62
C VAL A 282 -0.29 -5.90 10.51
N GLN A 283 1.01 -5.93 10.26
CA GLN A 283 1.61 -5.16 9.17
C GLN A 283 1.16 -5.63 7.79
N LEU A 284 1.07 -6.94 7.58
CA LEU A 284 0.54 -7.53 6.34
C LEU A 284 -0.91 -7.08 6.09
N ILE A 285 -1.77 -7.19 7.10
CA ILE A 285 -3.16 -6.74 7.01
C ILE A 285 -3.23 -5.24 6.74
N THR A 286 -2.40 -4.46 7.44
CA THR A 286 -2.32 -3.01 7.24
C THR A 286 -1.95 -2.68 5.80
N HIS A 287 -0.98 -3.39 5.20
CA HIS A 287 -0.64 -3.21 3.79
C HIS A 287 -1.77 -3.66 2.85
N MET A 288 -2.41 -4.80 3.09
CA MET A 288 -3.51 -5.31 2.26
C MET A 288 -4.74 -4.39 2.30
N VAL A 289 -5.00 -3.74 3.42
CA VAL A 289 -6.13 -2.81 3.56
C VAL A 289 -5.78 -1.42 3.04
N ILE A 290 -4.62 -0.86 3.40
CA ILE A 290 -4.30 0.55 3.12
C ILE A 290 -3.80 0.74 1.68
N LYS A 291 -2.94 -0.13 1.15
CA LYS A 291 -2.32 0.08 -0.17
C LYS A 291 -3.32 0.09 -1.34
N PRO A 292 -4.41 -0.70 -1.35
CA PRO A 292 -5.40 -0.63 -2.42
C PRO A 292 -6.30 0.62 -2.38
N LEU A 293 -6.43 1.30 -1.23
CA LEU A 293 -7.37 2.42 -1.06
C LEU A 293 -7.20 3.56 -2.06
N PRO A 294 -5.99 4.04 -2.39
CA PRO A 294 -5.82 5.14 -3.36
C PRO A 294 -6.32 4.76 -4.75
N LYS A 295 -6.06 3.53 -5.20
CA LYS A 295 -6.51 3.03 -6.50
C LYS A 295 -8.03 2.80 -6.50
N PHE A 296 -8.57 2.15 -5.47
CA PHE A 296 -10.02 2.03 -5.28
C PHE A 296 -10.72 3.39 -5.28
N THR A 297 -10.10 4.39 -4.64
CA THR A 297 -10.62 5.75 -4.61
C THR A 297 -10.62 6.36 -6.01
N LYS A 298 -9.52 6.22 -6.76
CA LYS A 298 -9.39 6.75 -8.12
C LYS A 298 -10.35 6.08 -9.11
N ASP A 299 -10.47 4.76 -9.06
CA ASP A 299 -11.13 3.96 -10.09
C ASP A 299 -12.64 3.79 -9.83
N ILE A 300 -13.06 3.85 -8.57
CA ILE A 300 -14.47 3.65 -8.20
C ILE A 300 -15.05 4.90 -7.54
N VAL A 301 -14.41 5.43 -6.49
CA VAL A 301 -15.00 6.51 -5.68
C VAL A 301 -15.08 7.82 -6.46
N ILE A 302 -14.00 8.26 -7.10
CA ILE A 302 -13.97 9.49 -7.91
C ILE A 302 -15.00 9.47 -9.04
N PRO A 303 -15.10 8.44 -9.91
CA PRO A 303 -16.09 8.45 -10.98
C PRO A 303 -17.53 8.41 -10.45
N ILE A 304 -17.81 7.73 -9.33
CA ILE A 304 -19.12 7.77 -8.68
C ILE A 304 -19.43 9.17 -8.16
N ILE A 305 -18.49 9.80 -7.46
CA ILE A 305 -18.65 11.16 -6.94
C ILE A 305 -18.88 12.15 -8.08
N VAL A 306 -18.05 12.10 -9.13
CA VAL A 306 -18.20 12.94 -10.33
C VAL A 306 -19.55 12.69 -11.00
N ARG A 307 -20.00 11.43 -11.11
CA ARG A 307 -21.32 11.08 -11.66
C ARG A 307 -22.44 11.67 -10.80
N ILE A 308 -22.37 11.56 -9.48
CA ILE A 308 -23.35 12.14 -8.55
C ILE A 308 -23.39 13.66 -8.69
N PHE A 309 -22.23 14.33 -8.71
CA PHE A 309 -22.16 15.79 -8.89
C PHE A 309 -22.65 16.23 -10.27
N ARG A 310 -22.32 15.49 -11.34
CA ARG A 310 -22.86 15.75 -12.68
C ARG A 310 -24.37 15.60 -12.70
N LEU A 311 -24.92 14.52 -12.14
CA LEU A 311 -26.37 14.28 -12.05
C LEU A 311 -27.09 15.37 -11.23
N ARG A 312 -26.47 15.84 -10.14
CA ARG A 312 -27.03 16.91 -9.28
C ARG A 312 -27.03 18.27 -9.99
N LYS A 313 -25.98 18.56 -10.78
CA LYS A 313 -25.92 19.75 -11.65
C LYS A 313 -26.90 19.65 -12.83
N TRP A 314 -27.09 18.44 -13.37
CA TRP A 314 -28.01 18.11 -14.46
C TRP A 314 -29.49 18.25 -14.12
N TYR A 315 -29.88 17.98 -12.86
CA TYR A 315 -31.24 18.21 -12.40
C TYR A 315 -31.59 19.71 -12.23
N GLY A 316 -30.57 20.60 -12.26
CA GLY A 316 -30.73 22.05 -12.17
C GLY A 316 -30.76 22.79 -13.52
N GLU A 317 -30.24 22.19 -14.60
CA GLU A 317 -30.25 22.73 -15.96
C GLU A 317 -30.64 21.62 -16.95
N GLU A 318 -31.88 21.66 -17.43
CA GLU A 318 -32.46 20.69 -18.36
C GLU A 318 -31.83 20.81 -19.78
N ASN A 319 -30.60 20.33 -19.96
CA ASN A 319 -29.97 20.24 -21.28
C ASN A 319 -30.42 18.96 -22.01
N ARG A 320 -31.62 18.99 -22.62
CA ARG A 320 -32.14 17.92 -23.51
C ARG A 320 -31.13 17.50 -24.58
N SER A 321 -30.40 18.46 -25.14
CA SER A 321 -29.42 18.28 -26.22
C SER A 321 -28.33 17.23 -25.94
N PHE A 322 -27.87 17.05 -24.71
CA PHE A 322 -26.84 16.03 -24.41
C PHE A 322 -27.44 14.66 -24.06
N LYS A 323 -28.71 14.61 -23.65
CA LYS A 323 -29.46 13.35 -23.53
C LYS A 323 -29.74 12.79 -24.91
N ASP A 324 -30.16 13.65 -25.84
CA ASP A 324 -30.37 13.31 -27.24
C ASP A 324 -29.05 12.87 -27.91
N ALA A 325 -27.93 13.55 -27.58
CA ALA A 325 -26.60 13.17 -28.07
C ALA A 325 -26.01 11.88 -27.45
N LEU A 326 -26.63 11.33 -26.40
CA LEU A 326 -26.23 10.07 -25.77
C LEU A 326 -27.25 8.95 -25.99
N ASP A 327 -28.33 9.21 -26.73
CA ASP A 327 -29.31 8.17 -27.07
C ASP A 327 -28.63 7.09 -27.92
N GLU A 328 -28.71 5.83 -27.48
CA GLU A 328 -28.09 4.72 -28.19
C GLU A 328 -28.79 4.40 -29.52
N ASN A 329 -30.03 4.86 -29.70
CA ASN A 329 -30.80 4.66 -30.92
C ASN A 329 -30.42 5.61 -32.06
N ASP A 330 -29.69 6.70 -31.77
CA ASP A 330 -29.32 7.70 -32.77
C ASP A 330 -27.85 7.52 -33.23
N GLU A 331 -27.67 7.00 -34.45
CA GLU A 331 -26.34 6.75 -35.02
C GLU A 331 -25.57 8.05 -35.35
N THR A 332 -26.25 9.20 -35.45
CA THR A 332 -25.60 10.46 -35.81
C THR A 332 -24.66 10.98 -34.73
N ASN A 333 -24.90 10.58 -33.48
CA ASN A 333 -24.16 11.02 -32.30
C ASN A 333 -23.12 10.00 -31.79
N VAL A 334 -22.82 8.95 -32.56
CA VAL A 334 -21.85 7.91 -32.17
C VAL A 334 -20.47 8.49 -31.87
N LEU A 335 -19.99 9.45 -32.68
CA LEU A 335 -18.69 10.08 -32.45
C LEU A 335 -18.65 10.89 -31.14
N VAL A 336 -19.74 11.57 -30.79
CA VAL A 336 -19.86 12.31 -29.53
C VAL A 336 -19.87 11.35 -28.34
N ARG A 337 -20.56 10.21 -28.49
CA ARG A 337 -20.57 9.13 -27.49
C ARG A 337 -19.18 8.51 -27.30
N GLU A 338 -18.46 8.22 -28.37
CA GLU A 338 -17.10 7.68 -28.28
C GLU A 338 -16.11 8.70 -27.71
N TRP A 339 -16.20 9.98 -28.10
CA TRP A 339 -15.32 11.03 -27.61
C TRP A 339 -15.53 11.37 -26.13
N THR A 340 -16.75 11.15 -25.61
CA THR A 340 -17.07 11.36 -24.20
C THR A 340 -16.67 10.19 -23.29
N LYS A 341 -16.31 9.03 -23.85
CA LYS A 341 -15.78 7.93 -23.05
C LYS A 341 -14.40 8.32 -22.49
N PRO A 342 -14.13 8.02 -21.20
CA PRO A 342 -12.80 8.23 -20.66
C PRO A 342 -11.81 7.36 -21.44
N ASN A 343 -10.65 7.92 -21.76
CA ASN A 343 -9.60 7.20 -22.44
C ASN A 343 -9.15 6.02 -21.54
N ALA A 344 -9.22 4.80 -22.04
CA ALA A 344 -8.93 3.60 -21.27
C ALA A 344 -7.46 3.52 -20.82
N GLY A 345 -6.54 4.21 -21.52
CA GLY A 345 -5.10 4.14 -21.24
C GLY A 345 -4.55 2.71 -21.26
N ASP A 346 -3.39 2.50 -20.66
CA ASP A 346 -2.79 1.15 -20.46
C ASP A 346 -3.47 0.39 -19.31
N PHE A 347 -4.79 0.24 -19.39
CA PHE A 347 -5.59 -0.46 -18.39
C PHE A 347 -5.07 -1.88 -18.15
N THR A 348 -4.80 -2.63 -19.22
CA THR A 348 -4.38 -4.05 -19.16
C THR A 348 -3.10 -4.25 -18.37
N GLN A 349 -2.07 -3.41 -18.61
CA GLN A 349 -0.79 -3.52 -17.93
C GLN A 349 -0.91 -3.19 -16.44
N SER A 350 -1.65 -2.13 -16.10
CA SER A 350 -1.84 -1.73 -14.70
C SER A 350 -2.62 -2.78 -13.89
N GLU A 351 -3.64 -3.40 -14.49
CA GLU A 351 -4.43 -4.48 -13.89
C GLU A 351 -3.61 -5.76 -13.71
N PHE A 352 -2.77 -6.09 -14.69
CA PHE A 352 -1.92 -7.27 -14.62
C PHE A 352 -0.82 -7.14 -13.55
N ASN A 353 -0.17 -5.97 -13.48
CA ASN A 353 0.83 -5.67 -12.45
C ASN A 353 0.23 -5.81 -11.04
N GLU A 354 -0.98 -5.30 -10.81
CA GLU A 354 -1.64 -5.44 -9.50
C GLU A 354 -1.89 -6.91 -9.14
N LYS A 355 -2.39 -7.70 -10.09
CA LYS A 355 -2.65 -9.13 -9.87
C LYS A 355 -1.36 -9.90 -9.58
N ILE A 356 -0.23 -9.55 -10.21
CA ILE A 356 1.07 -10.16 -9.91
C ILE A 356 1.53 -9.84 -8.49
N ILE A 357 1.42 -8.57 -8.07
CA ILE A 357 1.79 -8.17 -6.70
C ILE A 357 0.92 -8.90 -5.68
N LEU A 358 -0.39 -8.96 -5.93
CA LEU A 358 -1.33 -9.69 -5.08
C LEU A 358 -0.97 -11.17 -4.98
N PHE A 359 -0.72 -11.81 -6.13
CA PHE A 359 -0.27 -13.21 -6.18
C PHE A 359 1.00 -13.42 -5.34
N GLY A 360 1.99 -12.54 -5.49
CA GLY A 360 3.21 -12.57 -4.69
C GLY A 360 2.96 -12.42 -3.19
N THR A 361 1.98 -11.59 -2.77
CA THR A 361 1.68 -11.41 -1.33
C THR A 361 0.89 -12.57 -0.73
N THR A 362 0.19 -13.34 -1.57
CA THR A 362 -0.60 -14.50 -1.14
C THR A 362 0.21 -15.79 -1.09
N MET A 363 1.31 -15.87 -1.85
CA MET A 363 2.26 -16.98 -1.85
C MET A 363 3.34 -16.74 -0.79
#